data_AF-A0A0G0KPJ1-F1
#
_entry.id   AF-A0A0G0KPJ1-F1
#
_cell.length_a   1.000
_cell.length_b   1.000
_cell.length_c   1.000
_cell.angle_alpha   90.00
_cell.angle_beta   90.00
_cell.angle_gamma   90.00
#
_symmetry.space_group_name_H-M   'P 1'
#
loop_
_entity.id
_entity.type
_entity.pdbx_description
1 polymer ?
#
loop_
_entity_poly.entity_id
_entity_poly.type
_entity_poly.pdbx_seq_one_letter_code
_entity_poly.pdbx_strand_id
1 'polypeptide(L)'
;MFRPKFEFGSTEEHDQKLTQLLREKGPDNPIVSELLNNMAIEQEALLETSGDQVALIRFNLRLARIYFSAGYKDVALLEFDDALTLAEETHNQALAGAIKQEIEQLRS
;
A
#
# COMPACT_ATOMS: atom_id res chain seq x y z
N MET A 1 -3.07 9.32 -25.35
CA MET A 1 -3.31 9.55 -23.91
C MET A 1 -1.95 9.75 -23.27
N PHE A 2 -1.65 10.96 -22.78
CA PHE A 2 -0.36 11.27 -22.17
C PHE A 2 -0.41 10.74 -20.73
N ARG A 3 0.26 9.62 -20.45
CA ARG A 3 0.52 9.20 -19.06
C ARG A 3 1.77 9.97 -18.63
N PRO A 4 1.69 10.94 -17.70
CA PRO A 4 2.90 11.51 -17.12
C PRO A 4 3.68 10.35 -16.50
N LYS A 5 4.83 10.01 -17.10
CA LYS A 5 5.84 9.20 -16.42
C LYS A 5 6.40 10.09 -15.34
N PHE A 6 5.81 10.03 -14.16
CA PHE A 6 6.48 10.56 -13.00
C PHE A 6 7.69 9.65 -12.74
N GLU A 7 8.87 10.09 -13.17
CA GLU A 7 10.13 9.46 -12.80
C GLU A 7 10.37 9.79 -11.33
N PHE A 8 9.83 8.95 -10.46
CA PHE A 8 10.19 8.96 -9.05
C PHE A 8 11.48 8.16 -8.88
N GLY A 9 12.31 8.56 -7.90
CA GLY A 9 13.55 7.87 -7.58
C GLY A 9 13.31 6.52 -6.91
N SER A 10 14.00 6.22 -5.81
CA SER A 10 13.81 4.96 -5.08
C SER A 10 12.36 4.77 -4.60
N THR A 11 11.94 3.53 -4.33
CA THR A 11 10.62 3.19 -3.78
C THR A 11 10.27 4.02 -2.53
N GLU A 12 11.27 4.32 -1.70
CA GLU A 12 11.11 5.11 -0.47
C GLU A 12 10.78 6.59 -0.78
N GLU A 13 11.44 7.20 -1.76
CA GLU A 13 11.14 8.58 -2.17
C GLU A 13 9.75 8.70 -2.77
N HIS A 14 9.31 7.68 -3.51
CA HIS A 14 7.93 7.59 -4.00
C HIS A 14 6.92 7.58 -2.84
N ASP A 15 7.16 6.75 -1.82
CA ASP A 15 6.26 6.59 -0.67
C ASP A 15 6.17 7.86 0.17
N GLN A 16 7.30 8.52 0.40
CA GLN A 16 7.35 9.80 1.11
C GLN A 16 6.57 10.88 0.36
N LYS A 17 6.73 10.97 -0.96
CA LYS A 17 6.04 11.96 -1.77
C LYS A 17 4.54 11.70 -1.86
N LEU A 18 4.13 10.44 -2.00
CA LEU A 18 2.71 10.08 -1.96
C LEU A 18 2.10 10.37 -0.58
N THR A 19 2.82 10.05 0.50
CA THR A 19 2.42 10.39 1.87
C THR A 19 2.20 11.89 2.03
N GLN A 20 3.13 12.72 1.54
CA GLN A 20 3.01 14.16 1.58
C GLN A 20 1.80 14.66 0.78
N LEU A 21 1.61 14.18 -0.44
CA LEU A 21 0.48 14.57 -1.29
C LEU A 21 -0.87 14.17 -0.66
N LEU A 22 -0.95 12.98 -0.06
CA LEU A 22 -2.13 12.54 0.67
C LEU A 22 -2.46 13.48 1.84
N ARG A 23 -1.46 13.92 2.61
CA ARG A 23 -1.66 14.89 3.71
C ARG A 23 -2.13 16.25 3.20
N GLU A 24 -1.57 16.72 2.09
CA GLU A 24 -1.82 18.08 1.58
C GLU A 24 -3.10 18.21 0.76
N LYS A 25 -3.46 17.15 0.03
CA LYS A 25 -4.49 17.21 -1.02
C LYS A 25 -5.65 16.25 -0.82
N GLY A 26 -5.47 15.21 -0.02
CA GLY A 26 -6.48 14.17 0.14
C GLY A 26 -6.42 13.06 -0.90
N PRO A 27 -7.03 11.89 -0.60
CA PRO A 27 -7.07 10.73 -1.49
C PRO A 27 -7.90 10.98 -2.77
N ASP A 28 -8.89 11.86 -2.69
CA ASP A 28 -9.77 12.23 -3.82
C ASP A 28 -9.13 13.23 -4.79
N ASN A 29 -7.93 13.74 -4.47
CA ASN A 29 -7.23 14.61 -5.38
C ASN A 29 -6.82 13.83 -6.65
N PRO A 30 -7.12 14.33 -7.87
CA PRO A 30 -6.84 13.59 -9.09
C PRO A 30 -5.39 13.13 -9.26
N ILE A 31 -4.42 13.92 -8.77
CA ILE A 31 -3.00 13.56 -8.82
C ILE A 31 -2.72 12.39 -7.87
N VAL A 32 -3.26 12.45 -6.65
CA VAL A 32 -3.10 11.38 -5.66
C VAL A 32 -3.75 10.10 -6.15
N SER A 33 -4.97 10.19 -6.68
CA SER A 33 -5.68 9.03 -7.23
C SER A 33 -4.92 8.42 -8.42
N GLU A 34 -4.34 9.23 -9.30
CA GLU A 34 -3.51 8.74 -10.41
C GLU A 34 -2.26 7.99 -9.90
N LEU A 35 -1.58 8.51 -8.87
CA LEU A 35 -0.40 7.87 -8.30
C LEU A 35 -0.72 6.54 -7.61
N LEU A 36 -1.80 6.50 -6.84
CA LEU A 36 -2.30 5.27 -6.23
C LEU A 36 -2.65 4.23 -7.29
N ASN A 37 -3.31 4.66 -8.37
CA ASN A 37 -3.70 3.77 -9.46
C ASN A 37 -2.48 3.23 -10.23
N ASN A 38 -1.47 4.08 -10.48
CA ASN A 38 -0.22 3.64 -11.11
C ASN A 38 0.53 2.62 -10.23
N MET A 39 0.57 2.83 -8.91
CA MET A 39 1.14 1.86 -7.98
C MET A 39 0.41 0.52 -8.02
N ALA A 40 -0.92 0.53 -8.06
CA ALA A 40 -1.71 -0.69 -8.16
C ALA A 40 -1.45 -1.46 -9.47
N ILE A 41 -1.34 -0.75 -10.60
CA ILE A 41 -1.02 -1.33 -11.91
C ILE A 41 0.39 -1.96 -11.91
N GLU A 42 1.39 -1.28 -11.36
CA GLU A 42 2.75 -1.83 -11.25
C GLU A 42 2.75 -3.12 -10.42
N GLN A 43 1.97 -3.15 -9.34
CA GLN A 43 1.86 -4.32 -8.50
C GLN A 43 1.14 -5.48 -9.18
N GLU A 44 0.02 -5.21 -9.87
CA GLU A 44 -0.73 -6.22 -10.61
C GLU A 44 0.15 -6.86 -11.70
N ALA A 45 0.93 -6.06 -12.42
CA ALA A 45 1.89 -6.57 -13.40
C ALA A 45 2.96 -7.48 -12.76
N LEU A 46 3.44 -7.16 -11.55
CA LEU A 46 4.37 -8.02 -10.81
C LEU A 46 3.69 -9.32 -10.36
N LEU A 47 2.43 -9.27 -9.94
CA LEU A 47 1.68 -10.45 -9.52
C LEU A 47 1.39 -11.39 -10.70
N GLU A 48 0.94 -10.85 -11.85
CA GLU A 48 0.66 -11.65 -13.05
C GLU A 48 1.90 -12.37 -13.57
N THR A 49 3.09 -11.75 -13.43
CA THR A 49 4.34 -12.32 -13.93
C THR A 49 4.98 -13.33 -12.96
N SER A 50 4.79 -13.16 -11.66
CA SER A 50 5.45 -13.99 -10.63
C SER A 50 4.52 -15.02 -9.96
N GLY A 51 3.20 -14.79 -9.98
CA GLY A 51 2.24 -15.52 -9.16
C GLY A 51 2.48 -15.36 -7.65
N ASP A 52 3.33 -14.42 -7.24
CA ASP A 52 3.79 -14.30 -5.86
C ASP A 52 2.76 -13.56 -5.01
N GLN A 53 1.88 -14.33 -4.37
CA GLN A 53 0.91 -13.80 -3.40
C GLN A 53 1.59 -13.04 -2.25
N VAL A 54 2.85 -13.33 -1.93
CA VAL A 54 3.61 -12.57 -0.92
C VAL A 54 3.91 -11.16 -1.41
N ALA A 55 4.07 -10.95 -2.72
CA ALA A 55 4.22 -9.62 -3.29
C ALA A 55 2.95 -8.77 -3.08
N LEU A 56 1.77 -9.36 -3.26
CA LEU A 56 0.49 -8.68 -3.01
C LEU A 56 0.32 -8.31 -1.53
N ILE A 57 0.65 -9.22 -0.60
CA ILE A 57 0.63 -8.92 0.83
C ILE A 57 1.56 -7.74 1.15
N ARG A 58 2.78 -7.74 0.63
CA ARG A 58 3.75 -6.65 0.84
C ARG A 58 3.25 -5.32 0.28
N PHE A 59 2.53 -5.33 -0.81
CA PHE A 59 1.94 -4.13 -1.39
C PHE A 59 0.86 -3.53 -0.51
N ASN A 60 -0.10 -4.34 -0.05
CA ASN A 60 -1.15 -3.88 0.85
C ASN A 60 -0.54 -3.30 2.15
N LEU A 61 0.51 -3.94 2.70
CA LEU A 61 1.24 -3.39 3.85
C LEU A 61 1.93 -2.05 3.54
N ARG A 62 2.48 -1.90 2.33
CA ARG A 62 3.09 -0.63 1.90
C ARG A 62 2.05 0.47 1.81
N LEU A 63 0.90 0.21 1.18
CA LEU A 63 -0.21 1.17 1.10
C LEU A 63 -0.75 1.53 2.49
N ALA A 64 -0.96 0.53 3.35
CA ALA A 64 -1.41 0.73 4.72
C ALA A 64 -0.51 1.71 5.48
N ARG A 65 0.82 1.51 5.39
CA ARG A 65 1.81 2.39 6.03
C ARG A 65 1.82 3.81 5.46
N ILE A 66 1.63 3.96 4.15
CA ILE A 66 1.52 5.28 3.49
C ILE A 66 0.27 6.01 3.99
N TYR A 67 -0.89 5.36 3.98
CA TYR A 67 -2.14 5.96 4.48
C TYR A 67 -2.06 6.30 5.96
N PHE A 68 -1.50 5.41 6.78
CA PHE A 68 -1.32 5.64 8.21
C PHE A 68 -0.43 6.85 8.44
N SER A 69 0.72 6.91 7.75
CA SER A 69 1.63 8.04 7.80
C SER A 69 0.96 9.33 7.35
N ALA A 70 0.06 9.26 6.36
CA ALA A 70 -0.68 10.41 5.88
C ALA A 70 -1.85 10.83 6.78
N GLY A 71 -2.14 10.09 7.86
CA GLY A 71 -3.20 10.39 8.82
C GLY A 71 -4.55 9.74 8.50
N TYR A 72 -4.64 8.94 7.43
CA TYR A 72 -5.84 8.21 7.01
C TYR A 72 -5.91 6.86 7.72
N LYS A 73 -6.07 6.88 9.05
CA LYS A 73 -6.01 5.67 9.89
C LYS A 73 -7.04 4.61 9.51
N ASP A 74 -8.28 5.01 9.25
CA ASP A 74 -9.34 4.05 8.90
C ASP A 74 -9.05 3.35 7.57
N VAL A 75 -8.55 4.09 6.58
CA VAL A 75 -8.14 3.53 5.28
C VAL A 75 -6.93 2.62 5.44
N ALA A 76 -5.94 3.02 6.25
CA ALA A 76 -4.79 2.19 6.54
C ALA A 76 -5.16 0.84 7.16
N LEU A 77 -6.13 0.84 8.09
CA LEU A 77 -6.60 -0.38 8.72
C LEU A 77 -7.27 -1.33 7.73
N LEU A 78 -8.02 -0.82 6.75
CA LEU A 78 -8.59 -1.65 5.67
C LEU A 78 -7.48 -2.34 4.87
N GLU A 79 -6.44 -1.61 4.47
CA GLU A 79 -5.30 -2.18 3.73
C GLU A 79 -4.51 -3.20 4.58
N PHE A 80 -4.38 -2.98 5.89
CA PHE A 80 -3.80 -3.96 6.80
C PHE A 80 -4.66 -5.23 6.93
N ASP A 81 -5.98 -5.08 7.00
CA ASP A 81 -6.91 -6.21 7.08
C ASP A 81 -6.88 -7.03 5.78
N ASP A 82 -6.83 -6.38 4.61
CA ASP A 82 -6.67 -7.07 3.32
C ASP A 82 -5.34 -7.83 3.24
N ALA A 83 -4.24 -7.23 3.71
CA ALA A 83 -2.95 -7.90 3.80
C ALA A 83 -3.00 -9.12 4.74
N LEU A 84 -3.72 -9.01 5.85
CA LEU A 84 -3.90 -10.08 6.81
C LEU A 84 -4.72 -11.24 6.23
N THR A 85 -5.85 -10.94 5.58
CA THR A 85 -6.70 -11.95 4.92
C THR A 85 -5.87 -12.76 3.92
N LEU A 86 -5.10 -12.09 3.05
CA LEU A 86 -4.24 -12.78 2.09
C LEU A 86 -3.15 -13.62 2.78
N ALA A 87 -2.54 -13.14 3.87
CA ALA A 87 -1.56 -13.91 4.62
C ALA A 87 -2.17 -15.18 5.25
N GLU A 88 -3.42 -15.12 5.71
CA GLU A 88 -4.14 -16.26 6.25
C GLU A 88 -4.55 -17.27 5.17
N GLU A 89 -5.05 -16.79 4.03
CA GLU A 89 -5.42 -17.60 2.85
C GLU A 89 -4.21 -18.33 2.24
N THR A 90 -3.04 -17.69 2.26
CA THR A 90 -1.77 -18.27 1.79
C THR A 90 -1.08 -19.14 2.86
N HIS A 91 -1.73 -19.36 4.01
CA HIS A 91 -1.20 -20.09 5.16
C HIS A 91 0.14 -19.55 5.69
N ASN A 92 0.45 -18.27 5.44
CA ASN A 92 1.67 -17.63 5.91
C ASN A 92 1.50 -17.10 7.35
N GLN A 93 1.47 -18.03 8.30
CA GLN A 93 1.20 -17.73 9.73
C GLN A 93 2.19 -16.74 10.35
N ALA A 94 3.45 -16.78 9.92
CA ALA A 94 4.47 -15.84 10.40
C ALA A 94 4.14 -14.40 9.98
N LEU A 95 3.75 -14.21 8.72
CA LEU A 95 3.37 -12.91 8.19
C LEU A 95 2.04 -12.43 8.80
N ALA A 96 1.04 -13.31 8.89
CA ALA A 96 -0.23 -12.98 9.55
C ALA A 96 -0.03 -12.53 11.01
N GLY A 97 0.85 -13.20 11.76
CA GLY A 97 1.20 -12.80 13.13
C GLY A 97 1.86 -11.43 13.21
N ALA A 98 2.79 -11.14 12.29
CA ALA A 98 3.44 -9.83 12.23
C ALA A 98 2.46 -8.70 11.90
N ILE A 99 1.53 -8.93 10.96
CA ILE A 99 0.50 -7.95 10.57
C ILE A 99 -0.43 -7.66 11.75
N LYS A 100 -0.90 -8.69 12.47
CA LYS A 100 -1.74 -8.52 13.67
C LYS A 100 -1.05 -7.68 14.74
N GLN A 101 0.24 -7.91 14.97
CA GLN A 101 1.02 -7.13 15.93
C GLN A 101 1.15 -5.66 15.50
N GLU A 102 1.38 -5.39 14.22
CA GLU A 102 1.45 -4.03 13.69
C GLU A 102 0.10 -3.32 13.84
N ILE A 103 -1.02 -3.96 13.47
CA ILE A 103 -2.37 -3.41 13.66
C ILE A 103 -2.62 -3.03 15.13
N GLU A 104 -2.27 -3.91 16.07
CA GLU A 104 -2.46 -3.65 17.50
C GLU A 104 -1.67 -2.43 17.98
N GLN A 105 -0.41 -2.30 17.55
CA GLN A 105 0.44 -1.16 17.87
C GLN A 105 -0.10 0.17 17.32
N LEU A 106 -0.83 0.14 16.20
CA LEU A 106 -1.41 1.34 15.60
C LEU A 106 -2.74 1.74 16.26
N ARG A 107 -3.40 0.80 16.95
CA ARG A 107 -4.65 0.99 17.69
C ARG A 107 -4.44 1.46 19.14
N SER A 108 -3.28 1.19 19.73
CA SER A 108 -2.88 1.65 21.07
C SER A 108 -2.54 3.14 21.10
#